data_AF-A0A0F9V4W6-F1
#
_entry.id   AF-A0A0F9V4W6-F1
#
_cell.length_a   1.000
_cell.length_b   1.000
_cell.length_c   1.000
_cell.angle_alpha   90.00
_cell.angle_beta   90.00
_cell.angle_gamma   90.00
#
_symmetry.space_group_name_H-M   'P 1'
#
loop_
_entity.id
_entity.type
_entity.pdbx_description
1 polymer ?
#
loop_
_entity_poly.entity_id
_entity_poly.type
_entity_poly.pdbx_seq_one_letter_code
_entity_poly.pdbx_strand_id
1 'polypeptide(L)'
;MTNSLQIKTLLERSFPRTTRALLDEYATPAYQSYQLEAWVFDDQAERQATEMAFKAAGISARLHSAYKPLVHFFLEEFSWSSLHSLVIEYPVLANAPRRFLLEAYPLAALLPKDVSIRWEGVETAISTAVSTPISTPIQYRVRVERASGSQETYLVEAPNRQHVDHVGEAQCSPCGWLRLTSPQGEVSESVVETDYEALFQVAMSTLASTSWQAASPYFEELNVTVHLPSSDRRLAWDDEHISLAEALHEELYFSTLEYFQHQEGLALGDRSIQPGQIVPEVLTQGNEPYLKVSLRTLDTAQPQRDLVELDSAQQAIGTEQVKQLLAVLGGQSLYATTRAGRVVEARYREGGDRAVMISAGQHANETSGVVGALRAAQTLSGRDDAHFVISPLENPDGYALQSRLVAEQPRHMHHAARYTAFGNDLQSQPLGQPFEHAIREKAFAVSSAGLHVNLHGYPAHEWTRPLNGYVPRGFEMWTIPKGFFLILRHQPGWQAAAEQLVESVTQQLAQVPGLVEFNATQIALFETHAGALTFPMLHGFPYLISEDANQLAPLMLITEYPDETLTGAPFVQAHTAQMATVVAAYHAFQTLPLDS
;
A
#
# COMPACT_ATOMS: atom_id res chain seq x y z
N MET A 1 28.23 -21.95 -13.74
CA MET A 1 28.40 -20.94 -14.79
C MET A 1 27.68 -19.71 -14.28
N THR A 2 28.40 -18.62 -14.02
CA THR A 2 27.79 -17.36 -13.56
C THR A 2 26.94 -16.82 -14.71
N ASN A 3 25.62 -17.04 -14.63
CA ASN A 3 24.66 -16.47 -15.56
C ASN A 3 24.73 -14.95 -15.38
N SER A 4 25.46 -14.26 -16.25
CA SER A 4 25.48 -12.80 -16.22
C SER A 4 24.05 -12.31 -16.49
N LEU A 5 23.49 -11.54 -15.56
CA LEU A 5 22.18 -10.90 -15.70
C LEU A 5 22.11 -10.22 -17.08
N GLN A 6 21.29 -10.76 -17.99
CA GLN A 6 21.05 -10.11 -19.27
C GLN A 6 20.13 -8.93 -19.01
N ILE A 7 20.66 -7.72 -19.19
CA ILE A 7 19.89 -6.49 -19.04
C ILE A 7 19.66 -5.92 -20.43
N LYS A 8 18.39 -5.78 -20.82
CA LYS A 8 17.99 -5.07 -22.03
C LYS A 8 17.35 -3.75 -21.62
N THR A 9 18.07 -2.64 -21.83
CA THR A 9 17.53 -1.30 -21.59
C THR A 9 16.51 -0.94 -22.68
N LEU A 10 15.31 -0.53 -22.27
CA LEU A 10 14.24 -0.01 -23.13
C LEU A 10 14.29 1.52 -23.20
N LEU A 11 14.60 2.17 -22.08
CA LEU A 11 14.76 3.61 -21.96
C LEU A 11 15.80 3.94 -20.87
N GLU A 12 16.57 5.00 -21.08
CA GLU A 12 17.41 5.62 -20.06
C GLU A 12 17.46 7.14 -20.31
N ARG A 13 17.02 7.94 -19.32
CA ARG A 13 16.85 9.40 -19.49
C ARG A 13 16.86 10.15 -18.15
N SER A 14 17.49 11.33 -18.13
CA SER A 14 17.33 12.34 -17.06
C SER A 14 16.31 13.41 -17.44
N PHE A 15 15.76 14.07 -16.42
CA PHE A 15 14.76 15.13 -16.55
C PHE A 15 15.27 16.43 -15.90
N PRO A 16 14.99 17.61 -16.47
CA PRO A 16 15.29 18.86 -15.79
C PRO A 16 14.36 19.03 -14.57
N ARG A 17 14.92 19.42 -13.42
CA ARG A 17 14.15 19.73 -12.21
C ARG A 17 13.14 20.85 -12.47
N THR A 18 11.89 20.69 -12.02
CA THR A 18 10.86 21.72 -12.19
C THR A 18 11.24 23.02 -11.50
N THR A 19 11.72 22.96 -10.27
CA THR A 19 12.19 24.14 -9.53
C THR A 19 13.31 24.88 -10.24
N ARG A 20 14.25 24.14 -10.85
CA ARG A 20 15.32 24.71 -11.66
C ARG A 20 14.79 25.40 -12.91
N ALA A 21 13.88 24.75 -13.63
CA ALA A 21 13.27 25.32 -14.82
C ALA A 21 12.51 26.62 -14.49
N LEU A 22 11.77 26.65 -13.38
CA LEU A 22 11.09 27.87 -12.91
C LEU A 22 12.09 29.00 -12.61
N LEU A 23 13.22 28.69 -11.95
CA LEU A 23 14.26 29.70 -11.71
C LEU A 23 14.87 30.21 -13.01
N ASP A 24 15.21 29.32 -13.94
CA ASP A 24 15.85 29.70 -15.20
C ASP A 24 14.93 30.56 -16.08
N GLU A 25 13.61 30.36 -16.01
CA GLU A 25 12.63 31.15 -16.75
C GLU A 25 12.26 32.47 -16.04
N TYR A 26 11.97 32.41 -14.74
CA TYR A 26 11.35 33.53 -14.03
C TYR A 26 12.34 34.37 -13.22
N ALA A 27 13.51 33.87 -12.82
CA ALA A 27 14.50 34.63 -12.04
C ALA A 27 15.28 35.65 -12.89
N THR A 28 14.56 36.48 -13.64
CA THR A 28 15.12 37.48 -14.57
C THR A 28 14.61 38.89 -14.22
N PRO A 29 15.29 39.96 -14.69
CA PRO A 29 14.86 41.34 -14.44
C PRO A 29 13.40 41.66 -14.83
N ALA A 30 12.84 40.93 -15.80
CA ALA A 30 11.46 41.13 -16.26
C ALA A 30 10.41 40.83 -15.17
N TYR A 31 10.73 39.94 -14.22
CA TYR A 31 9.79 39.47 -13.20
C TYR A 31 10.09 39.99 -11.78
N GLN A 32 11.07 40.87 -11.59
CA GLN A 32 11.50 41.38 -10.28
C GLN A 32 10.41 42.04 -9.43
N SER A 33 9.31 42.45 -10.01
CA SER A 33 8.19 43.04 -9.26
C SER A 33 6.93 42.16 -9.28
N TYR A 34 7.03 40.94 -9.81
CA TYR A 34 5.96 39.97 -9.82
C TYR A 34 5.90 39.22 -8.49
N GLN A 35 4.70 38.73 -8.18
CA GLN A 35 4.51 37.65 -7.21
C GLN A 35 4.34 36.34 -7.98
N LEU A 36 5.07 35.30 -7.57
CA LEU A 36 5.05 33.97 -8.16
C LEU A 36 4.54 32.98 -7.12
N GLU A 37 3.51 32.23 -7.45
CA GLU A 37 3.08 31.07 -6.67
C GLU A 37 3.17 29.83 -7.56
N ALA A 38 3.74 28.74 -7.05
CA ALA A 38 3.80 27.48 -7.78
C ALA A 38 3.48 26.28 -6.90
N TRP A 39 2.81 25.29 -7.47
CA TRP A 39 2.56 23.99 -6.86
C TRP A 39 3.39 22.96 -7.60
N VAL A 40 4.27 22.27 -6.88
CA VAL A 40 5.22 21.32 -7.45
C VAL A 40 5.25 20.01 -6.64
N PHE A 41 5.63 18.91 -7.28
CA PHE A 41 5.84 17.62 -6.62
C PHE A 41 7.29 17.58 -6.07
N ASP A 42 7.53 18.32 -4.99
CA ASP A 42 8.85 18.36 -4.34
C ASP A 42 8.73 18.45 -2.82
N ASP A 43 9.79 17.98 -2.14
CA ASP A 43 9.90 18.10 -0.69
C ASP A 43 9.95 19.57 -0.21
N GLN A 44 9.77 19.74 1.09
CA GLN A 44 9.74 21.06 1.69
C GLN A 44 11.07 21.80 1.56
N ALA A 45 12.20 21.09 1.63
CA ALA A 45 13.53 21.70 1.63
C ALA A 45 13.85 22.31 0.25
N GLU A 46 13.55 21.57 -0.83
CA GLU A 46 13.72 22.07 -2.19
C GLU A 46 12.80 23.26 -2.49
N ARG A 47 11.53 23.18 -2.08
CA ARG A 47 10.58 24.30 -2.25
C ARG A 47 11.09 25.56 -1.55
N GLN A 48 11.56 25.46 -0.31
CA GLN A 48 12.14 26.58 0.44
C GLN A 48 13.46 27.09 -0.17
N ALA A 49 14.33 26.21 -0.65
CA ALA A 49 15.57 26.60 -1.33
C ALA A 49 15.28 27.43 -2.59
N THR A 50 14.25 27.03 -3.34
CA THR A 50 13.80 27.71 -4.54
C THR A 50 13.16 29.07 -4.23
N GLU A 51 12.32 29.16 -3.19
CA GLU A 51 11.79 30.44 -2.68
C GLU A 51 12.92 31.42 -2.31
N MET A 52 13.98 30.92 -1.64
CA MET A 52 15.15 31.75 -1.30
C MET A 52 15.92 32.23 -2.54
N ALA A 53 16.06 31.37 -3.56
CA ALA A 53 16.71 31.74 -4.81
C ALA A 53 15.92 32.81 -5.59
N PHE A 54 14.58 32.70 -5.64
CA PHE A 54 13.73 33.75 -6.21
C PHE A 54 13.84 35.07 -5.44
N LYS A 55 13.84 35.01 -4.10
CA LYS A 55 14.03 36.20 -3.26
C LYS A 55 15.37 36.88 -3.54
N ALA A 56 16.44 36.11 -3.75
CA ALA A 56 17.75 36.65 -4.13
C ALA A 56 17.74 37.32 -5.52
N ALA A 57 16.87 36.86 -6.42
CA ALA A 57 16.63 37.50 -7.72
C ALA A 57 15.67 38.71 -7.64
N GLY A 58 15.15 39.04 -6.45
CA GLY A 58 14.23 40.16 -6.23
C GLY A 58 12.75 39.80 -6.38
N ILE A 59 12.41 38.53 -6.53
CA ILE A 59 11.04 38.07 -6.81
C ILE A 59 10.39 37.55 -5.53
N SER A 60 9.13 37.93 -5.29
CA SER A 60 8.35 37.37 -4.19
C SER A 60 7.74 36.05 -4.63
N ALA A 61 8.32 34.92 -4.23
CA ALA A 61 7.84 33.59 -4.60
C ALA A 61 7.31 32.79 -3.40
N ARG A 62 6.31 31.96 -3.64
CA ARG A 62 5.79 30.94 -2.73
C ARG A 62 5.66 29.61 -3.47
N LEU A 63 6.21 28.54 -2.91
CA LEU A 63 6.13 27.19 -3.48
C LEU A 63 5.37 26.25 -2.54
N HIS A 64 4.23 25.77 -3.01
CA HIS A 64 3.36 24.83 -2.33
C HIS A 64 3.58 23.41 -2.86
N SER A 65 3.17 22.42 -2.06
CA SER A 65 3.14 21.03 -2.52
C SER A 65 1.94 20.82 -3.44
N ALA A 66 2.17 20.27 -4.63
CA ALA A 66 1.08 19.73 -5.46
C ALA A 66 0.49 18.44 -4.86
N TYR A 67 1.26 17.74 -4.01
CA TYR A 67 0.85 16.52 -3.32
C TYR A 67 0.35 16.83 -1.91
N LYS A 68 -0.88 16.44 -1.58
CA LYS A 68 -1.53 16.66 -0.27
C LYS A 68 -1.48 18.13 0.23
N PRO A 69 -1.90 19.11 -0.59
CA PRO A 69 -1.75 20.54 -0.28
C PRO A 69 -2.38 20.96 1.06
N LEU A 70 -3.53 20.38 1.42
CA LEU A 70 -4.17 20.66 2.71
C LEU A 70 -3.31 20.22 3.89
N VAL A 71 -2.73 19.03 3.83
CA VAL A 71 -1.87 18.51 4.91
C VAL A 71 -0.60 19.35 5.00
N HIS A 72 0.01 19.71 3.87
CA HIS A 72 1.18 20.60 3.84
C HIS A 72 0.87 22.00 4.39
N PHE A 73 -0.30 22.57 4.12
CA PHE A 73 -0.72 23.84 4.73
C PHE A 73 -0.66 23.78 6.26
N PHE A 74 -1.22 22.73 6.87
CA PHE A 74 -1.20 22.53 8.33
C PHE A 74 0.20 22.26 8.89
N LEU A 75 1.06 21.65 8.08
CA LEU A 75 2.41 21.25 8.45
C LEU A 75 3.47 22.34 8.26
N GLU A 76 3.22 23.32 7.39
CA GLU A 76 4.24 24.28 6.93
C GLU A 76 3.85 25.74 7.14
N GLU A 77 2.56 26.05 7.14
CA GLU A 77 2.06 27.43 7.06
C GLU A 77 1.17 27.80 8.24
N PHE A 78 0.36 26.84 8.70
CA PHE A 78 -0.64 27.07 9.72
C PHE A 78 -0.04 27.25 11.13
N SER A 79 -0.51 28.28 11.83
CA SER A 79 -0.19 28.44 13.26
C SER A 79 -1.18 27.66 14.13
N TRP A 80 -0.67 26.68 14.87
CA TRP A 80 -1.42 25.91 15.86
C TRP A 80 -1.72 26.68 17.16
N SER A 81 -1.17 27.90 17.30
CA SER A 81 -1.29 28.69 18.52
C SER A 81 -2.74 29.03 18.83
N SER A 82 -3.15 28.79 20.07
CA SER A 82 -4.51 29.10 20.56
C SER A 82 -5.63 28.49 19.73
N LEU A 83 -5.38 27.39 19.01
CA LEU A 83 -6.42 26.70 18.24
C LEU A 83 -7.46 26.08 19.18
N HIS A 84 -8.75 26.30 18.91
CA HIS A 84 -9.86 25.70 19.66
C HIS A 84 -10.65 24.70 18.81
N SER A 85 -11.04 25.08 17.59
CA SER A 85 -11.80 24.21 16.69
C SER A 85 -11.48 24.48 15.22
N LEU A 86 -11.70 23.46 14.38
CA LEU A 86 -11.58 23.52 12.92
C LEU A 86 -12.86 23.03 12.26
N VAL A 87 -13.28 23.73 11.21
CA VAL A 87 -14.20 23.20 10.20
C VAL A 87 -13.50 23.24 8.86
N ILE A 88 -13.34 22.09 8.23
CA ILE A 88 -12.72 21.98 6.91
C ILE A 88 -13.78 21.61 5.89
N GLU A 89 -14.05 22.55 4.99
CA GLU A 89 -14.85 22.33 3.80
C GLU A 89 -13.96 21.71 2.72
N TYR A 90 -14.27 20.49 2.30
CA TYR A 90 -13.53 19.77 1.28
C TYR A 90 -14.32 19.68 -0.03
N PRO A 91 -13.65 19.71 -1.20
CA PRO A 91 -14.32 19.54 -2.49
C PRO A 91 -14.91 18.14 -2.66
N VAL A 92 -16.12 18.06 -3.18
CA VAL A 92 -16.79 16.80 -3.54
C VAL A 92 -16.83 16.69 -5.07
N LEU A 93 -16.18 15.64 -5.59
CA LEU A 93 -16.27 15.25 -7.00
C LEU A 93 -17.41 14.24 -7.17
N ALA A 94 -18.24 14.42 -8.21
CA ALA A 94 -19.44 13.60 -8.42
C ALA A 94 -19.17 12.07 -8.40
N ASN A 95 -18.08 11.63 -9.03
CA ASN A 95 -17.73 10.20 -9.15
C ASN A 95 -16.71 9.74 -8.08
N ALA A 96 -16.24 10.64 -7.21
CA ALA A 96 -15.27 10.33 -6.17
C ALA A 96 -15.52 11.20 -4.92
N PRO A 97 -16.72 11.09 -4.28
CA PRO A 97 -17.20 12.09 -3.33
C PRO A 97 -16.38 12.21 -2.05
N ARG A 98 -15.60 11.18 -1.69
CA ARG A 98 -14.75 11.16 -0.49
C ARG A 98 -13.27 11.34 -0.79
N ARG A 99 -12.86 11.50 -2.06
CA ARG A 99 -11.44 11.56 -2.44
C ARG A 99 -10.70 12.60 -1.62
N PHE A 100 -11.09 13.88 -1.70
CA PHE A 100 -10.39 14.98 -1.01
C PHE A 100 -10.46 14.92 0.52
N LEU A 101 -11.42 14.18 1.08
CA LEU A 101 -11.46 13.86 2.51
C LEU A 101 -10.37 12.83 2.84
N LEU A 102 -10.27 11.75 2.05
CA LEU A 102 -9.19 10.75 2.17
C LEU A 102 -7.81 11.37 1.99
N GLU A 103 -7.62 12.28 1.02
CA GLU A 103 -6.33 12.97 0.81
C GLU A 103 -5.85 13.76 2.03
N ALA A 104 -6.76 14.11 2.93
CA ALA A 104 -6.45 14.83 4.14
C ALA A 104 -5.98 13.93 5.29
N TYR A 105 -6.02 12.60 5.14
CA TYR A 105 -5.44 11.67 6.09
C TYR A 105 -3.92 11.92 6.25
N PRO A 106 -3.33 11.79 7.45
CA PRO A 106 -3.93 11.51 8.76
C PRO A 106 -4.20 12.80 9.56
N LEU A 107 -4.56 13.94 8.93
CA LEU A 107 -4.58 15.27 9.58
C LEU A 107 -5.27 15.29 10.95
N ALA A 108 -6.41 14.62 11.10
CA ALA A 108 -7.13 14.52 12.38
C ALA A 108 -6.28 14.00 13.55
N ALA A 109 -5.32 13.11 13.30
CA ALA A 109 -4.41 12.58 14.31
C ALA A 109 -3.26 13.54 14.66
N LEU A 110 -3.00 14.55 13.81
CA LEU A 110 -1.96 15.56 14.04
C LEU A 110 -2.45 16.74 14.89
N LEU A 111 -3.75 16.79 15.20
CA LEU A 111 -4.33 17.84 16.01
C LEU A 111 -3.89 17.74 17.48
N PRO A 112 -3.79 18.89 18.19
CA PRO A 112 -3.70 18.88 19.65
C PRO A 112 -4.91 18.17 20.27
N LYS A 113 -4.71 17.46 21.39
CA LYS A 113 -5.70 16.54 22.01
C LYS A 113 -7.09 17.13 22.31
N ASP A 114 -7.18 18.44 22.53
CA ASP A 114 -8.43 19.12 22.91
C ASP A 114 -9.06 19.92 21.75
N VAL A 115 -8.53 19.80 20.54
CA VAL A 115 -9.05 20.49 19.35
C VAL A 115 -10.06 19.59 18.64
N SER A 116 -11.25 20.13 18.38
CA SER A 116 -12.24 19.46 17.55
C SER A 116 -12.06 19.80 16.07
N ILE A 117 -12.27 18.80 15.20
CA ILE A 117 -12.30 18.95 13.75
C ILE A 117 -13.64 18.45 13.21
N ARG A 118 -14.24 19.22 12.30
CA ARG A 118 -15.43 18.82 11.54
C ARG A 118 -15.15 18.95 10.05
N TRP A 119 -15.64 17.98 9.28
CA TRP A 119 -15.54 17.95 7.82
C TRP A 119 -16.89 18.28 7.19
N GLU A 120 -16.89 19.13 6.16
CA GLU A 120 -18.08 19.50 5.40
C GLU A 120 -17.80 19.34 3.90
N GLY A 121 -18.53 18.45 3.23
CA GLY A 121 -18.38 18.26 1.78
C GLY A 121 -19.06 19.40 1.01
N VAL A 122 -18.36 19.99 0.05
CA VAL A 122 -18.89 21.05 -0.84
C VAL A 122 -18.89 20.55 -2.28
N GLU A 123 -20.07 20.41 -2.87
CA GLU A 123 -20.22 20.00 -4.27
C GLU A 123 -19.51 20.98 -5.19
N THR A 124 -18.68 20.44 -6.09
CA THR A 124 -18.01 21.22 -7.12
C THR A 124 -18.69 20.99 -8.47
N ALA A 125 -18.64 21.99 -9.36
CA ALA A 125 -19.03 21.79 -10.76
C ALA A 125 -18.02 20.92 -11.54
N ILE A 126 -16.91 20.53 -10.92
CA ILE A 126 -15.83 19.74 -11.50
C ILE A 126 -16.13 18.25 -11.29
N SER A 127 -15.94 17.46 -12.33
CA SER A 127 -16.09 16.00 -12.28
C SER A 127 -14.79 15.31 -12.70
N THR A 128 -14.77 13.98 -12.74
CA THR A 128 -13.67 13.25 -13.38
C THR A 128 -13.77 13.26 -14.90
N ALA A 129 -14.95 13.54 -15.47
CA ALA A 129 -15.16 13.52 -16.92
C ALA A 129 -14.43 14.69 -17.60
N VAL A 130 -13.60 14.36 -18.59
CA VAL A 130 -12.90 15.34 -19.43
C VAL A 130 -13.94 16.10 -20.25
N SER A 131 -14.21 17.35 -19.85
CA SER A 131 -15.22 18.19 -20.51
C SER A 131 -14.68 19.58 -20.78
N THR A 132 -14.24 20.28 -19.74
CA THR A 132 -13.63 21.61 -19.83
C THR A 132 -12.39 21.64 -18.94
N PRO A 133 -11.23 22.14 -19.44
CA PRO A 133 -10.05 22.29 -18.60
C PRO A 133 -10.36 23.10 -17.34
N ILE A 134 -9.83 22.64 -16.21
CA ILE A 134 -9.92 23.37 -14.95
C ILE A 134 -9.10 24.66 -15.10
N SER A 135 -9.77 25.81 -15.13
CA SER A 135 -9.11 27.12 -15.30
C SER A 135 -8.70 27.77 -13.98
N THR A 136 -9.22 27.29 -12.85
CA THR A 136 -8.93 27.78 -11.50
C THR A 136 -8.74 26.59 -10.57
N PRO A 137 -7.73 26.58 -9.68
CA PRO A 137 -7.50 25.47 -8.76
C PRO A 137 -8.75 25.11 -7.95
N ILE A 138 -8.91 23.81 -7.67
CA ILE A 138 -9.87 23.32 -6.67
C ILE A 138 -9.39 23.80 -5.30
N GLN A 139 -10.29 24.10 -4.36
CA GLN A 139 -9.91 24.68 -3.06
C GLN A 139 -10.62 24.01 -1.88
N TYR A 140 -9.87 23.83 -0.80
CA TYR A 140 -10.42 23.61 0.53
C TYR A 140 -10.68 24.95 1.20
N ARG A 141 -11.67 25.02 2.10
CA ARG A 141 -11.86 26.17 3.00
C ARG A 141 -11.71 25.72 4.44
N VAL A 142 -10.75 26.31 5.14
CA VAL A 142 -10.47 26.04 6.56
C VAL A 142 -11.01 27.19 7.39
N ARG A 143 -12.05 26.92 8.18
CA ARG A 143 -12.58 27.84 9.19
C ARG A 143 -12.02 27.48 10.55
N VAL A 144 -11.43 28.45 11.23
CA VAL A 144 -10.69 28.28 12.47
C VAL A 144 -11.33 29.13 13.55
N GLU A 145 -11.53 28.54 14.72
CA GLU A 145 -11.85 29.28 15.94
C GLU A 145 -10.65 29.23 16.88
N ARG A 146 -10.23 30.41 17.36
CA ARG A 146 -9.19 30.54 18.37
C ARG A 146 -9.80 30.54 19.76
N ALA A 147 -9.00 30.22 20.79
CA ALA A 147 -9.41 30.23 22.19
C ALA A 147 -9.91 31.61 22.69
N SER A 148 -9.58 32.69 22.00
CA SER A 148 -10.12 34.04 22.23
C SER A 148 -11.56 34.23 21.71
N GLY A 149 -12.09 33.29 20.95
CA GLY A 149 -13.31 33.40 20.16
C GLY A 149 -13.13 34.07 18.80
N SER A 150 -11.90 34.44 18.41
CA SER A 150 -11.65 35.00 17.07
C SER A 150 -11.80 33.92 16.00
N GLN A 151 -12.38 34.30 14.86
CA GLN A 151 -12.58 33.43 13.71
C GLN A 151 -11.66 33.83 12.56
N GLU A 152 -11.03 32.84 11.95
CA GLU A 152 -10.16 33.00 10.79
C GLU A 152 -10.63 32.06 9.67
N THR A 153 -10.47 32.48 8.42
CA THR A 153 -10.75 31.64 7.25
C THR A 153 -9.55 31.61 6.33
N TYR A 154 -9.16 30.42 5.93
CA TYR A 154 -8.10 30.17 4.96
C TYR A 154 -8.66 29.44 3.75
N LEU A 155 -8.23 29.83 2.56
CA LEU A 155 -8.46 29.08 1.33
C LEU A 155 -7.16 28.35 1.00
N VAL A 156 -7.23 27.02 0.88
CA VAL A 156 -6.07 26.19 0.56
C VAL A 156 -6.29 25.58 -0.81
N GLU A 157 -5.46 25.97 -1.77
CA GLU A 157 -5.61 25.55 -3.15
C GLU A 157 -4.98 24.18 -3.39
N ALA A 158 -5.69 23.38 -4.18
CA ALA A 158 -5.33 22.03 -4.59
C ALA A 158 -5.45 21.91 -6.11
N PRO A 159 -4.44 22.39 -6.87
CA PRO A 159 -4.45 22.30 -8.33
C PRO A 159 -4.58 20.85 -8.79
N ASN A 160 -5.55 20.63 -9.68
CA ASN A 160 -5.83 19.33 -10.27
C ASN A 160 -6.10 19.53 -11.76
N ARG A 161 -5.82 18.50 -12.56
CA ARG A 161 -6.17 18.44 -13.99
C ARG A 161 -7.09 17.27 -14.28
N GLN A 162 -8.03 17.48 -15.20
CA GLN A 162 -8.79 16.41 -15.83
C GLN A 162 -7.98 15.82 -16.99
N HIS A 163 -7.87 14.51 -17.05
CA HIS A 163 -7.14 13.82 -18.12
C HIS A 163 -7.66 12.40 -18.35
N VAL A 164 -7.17 11.76 -19.41
CA VAL A 164 -7.41 10.33 -19.67
C VAL A 164 -6.12 9.59 -19.37
N ASP A 165 -6.21 8.53 -18.57
CA ASP A 165 -5.05 7.74 -18.18
C ASP A 165 -4.64 6.70 -19.25
N HIS A 166 -3.65 5.88 -18.90
CA HIS A 166 -3.01 4.89 -19.76
C HIS A 166 -3.92 3.70 -20.12
N VAL A 167 -5.10 3.56 -19.50
CA VAL A 167 -6.12 2.56 -19.84
C VAL A 167 -7.41 3.20 -20.41
N GLY A 168 -7.38 4.49 -20.72
CA GLY A 168 -8.52 5.18 -21.34
C GLY A 168 -9.58 5.68 -20.35
N GLU A 169 -9.29 5.64 -19.04
CA GLU A 169 -10.24 6.07 -18.01
C GLU A 169 -10.06 7.56 -17.66
N ALA A 170 -11.17 8.24 -17.41
CA ALA A 170 -11.18 9.66 -17.09
C ALA A 170 -10.79 9.90 -15.62
N GLN A 171 -9.75 10.71 -15.41
CA GLN A 171 -9.15 10.98 -14.10
C GLN A 171 -9.17 12.48 -13.79
N CYS A 172 -9.21 12.79 -12.49
CA CYS A 172 -8.91 14.10 -11.96
C CYS A 172 -7.78 13.94 -10.94
N SER A 173 -6.61 14.50 -11.24
CA SER A 173 -5.37 14.21 -10.50
C SER A 173 -4.66 15.50 -10.11
N PRO A 174 -3.97 15.55 -8.96
CA PRO A 174 -3.13 16.70 -8.63
C PRO A 174 -2.09 16.93 -9.73
N CYS A 175 -1.75 18.19 -9.98
CA CYS A 175 -0.81 18.56 -11.04
C CYS A 175 0.05 19.75 -10.65
N GLY A 176 1.14 19.98 -11.39
CA GLY A 176 1.87 21.24 -11.28
C GLY A 176 1.04 22.45 -11.72
N TRP A 177 1.25 23.58 -11.07
CA TRP A 177 0.53 24.82 -11.35
C TRP A 177 1.43 26.03 -11.11
N LEU A 178 1.26 27.07 -11.91
CA LEU A 178 1.95 28.35 -11.77
C LEU A 178 0.94 29.48 -11.83
N ARG A 179 1.06 30.40 -10.88
CA ARG A 179 0.39 31.69 -10.86
C ARG A 179 1.43 32.82 -10.84
N LEU A 180 1.23 33.78 -11.71
CA LEU A 180 1.99 35.03 -11.75
C LEU A 180 1.05 36.19 -11.55
N THR A 181 1.39 37.07 -10.60
CA THR A 181 0.68 38.33 -10.38
C THR A 181 1.61 39.48 -10.71
N SER A 182 1.23 40.29 -11.71
CA SER A 182 1.99 41.45 -12.15
C SER A 182 1.97 42.57 -11.09
N PRO A 183 2.88 43.57 -11.18
CA PRO A 183 2.86 44.74 -10.30
C PRO A 183 1.56 45.55 -10.38
N GLN A 184 0.83 45.44 -11.50
CA GLN A 184 -0.46 46.07 -11.73
C GLN A 184 -1.64 45.23 -11.19
N GLY A 185 -1.37 44.03 -10.65
CA GLY A 185 -2.37 43.11 -10.12
C GLY A 185 -3.01 42.20 -11.17
N GLU A 186 -2.43 42.10 -12.38
CA GLU A 186 -2.92 41.17 -13.40
C GLU A 186 -2.45 39.75 -13.07
N VAL A 187 -3.39 38.80 -13.02
CA VAL A 187 -3.11 37.40 -12.68
C VAL A 187 -3.10 36.55 -13.94
N SER A 188 -2.06 35.74 -14.11
CA SER A 188 -1.98 34.68 -15.12
C SER A 188 -1.73 33.34 -14.45
N GLU A 189 -2.50 32.33 -14.85
CA GLU A 189 -2.39 30.97 -14.32
C GLU A 189 -2.20 29.95 -15.44
N SER A 190 -1.41 28.92 -15.16
CA SER A 190 -1.17 27.83 -16.11
C SER A 190 -0.80 26.53 -15.41
N VAL A 191 -1.17 25.41 -16.03
CA VAL A 191 -0.66 24.08 -15.64
C VAL A 191 0.82 24.01 -16.00
N VAL A 192 1.62 23.46 -15.09
CA VAL A 192 3.04 23.17 -15.31
C VAL A 192 3.21 21.66 -15.27
N GLU A 193 3.77 21.08 -16.32
CA GLU A 193 4.20 19.68 -16.25
C GLU A 193 5.44 19.59 -15.37
N THR A 194 5.31 18.89 -14.24
CA THR A 194 6.44 18.67 -13.33
C THR A 194 7.37 17.56 -13.84
N ASP A 195 8.60 17.54 -13.35
CA ASP A 195 9.57 16.47 -13.60
C ASP A 195 9.04 15.10 -13.12
N TYR A 196 8.34 15.08 -11.99
CA TYR A 196 7.61 13.93 -11.46
C TYR A 196 6.54 13.40 -12.44
N GLU A 197 5.69 14.30 -12.97
CA GLU A 197 4.67 13.95 -13.96
C GLU A 197 5.29 13.49 -15.29
N ALA A 198 6.28 14.22 -15.82
CA ALA A 198 6.95 13.91 -17.06
C ALA A 198 7.66 12.55 -17.01
N LEU A 199 8.29 12.23 -15.87
CA LEU A 199 8.96 10.95 -15.65
C LEU A 199 7.95 9.79 -15.74
N PHE A 200 6.84 9.88 -15.01
CA PHE A 200 5.78 8.87 -15.04
C PHE A 200 5.21 8.71 -16.45
N GLN A 201 4.88 9.80 -17.13
CA GLN A 201 4.34 9.76 -18.49
C GLN A 201 5.31 9.09 -19.49
N VAL A 202 6.60 9.37 -19.38
CA VAL A 202 7.64 8.76 -20.21
C VAL A 202 7.80 7.26 -19.91
N ALA A 203 7.68 6.84 -18.64
CA ALA A 203 7.67 5.42 -18.29
C ALA A 203 6.49 4.69 -18.96
N MET A 204 5.26 5.21 -18.82
CA MET A 204 4.07 4.61 -19.43
C MET A 204 4.12 4.62 -20.96
N SER A 205 4.63 5.70 -21.57
CA SER A 205 4.84 5.79 -23.02
C SER A 205 5.86 4.76 -23.53
N THR A 206 6.88 4.45 -22.73
CA THR A 206 7.86 3.41 -23.05
C THR A 206 7.20 2.03 -23.07
N LEU A 207 6.31 1.73 -22.11
CA LEU A 207 5.56 0.48 -22.10
C LEU A 207 4.67 0.35 -23.35
N ALA A 208 3.92 1.41 -23.67
CA ALA A 208 3.00 1.44 -24.80
C ALA A 208 3.70 1.32 -26.18
N SER A 209 4.92 1.83 -26.31
CA SER A 209 5.70 1.77 -27.55
C SER A 209 6.60 0.54 -27.66
N THR A 210 6.77 -0.23 -26.58
CA THR A 210 7.57 -1.45 -26.58
C THR A 210 6.81 -2.57 -27.29
N SER A 211 7.50 -3.25 -28.22
CA SER A 211 6.97 -4.47 -28.84
C SER A 211 7.15 -5.66 -27.90
N TRP A 212 6.08 -6.05 -27.23
CA TRP A 212 6.02 -7.23 -26.36
C TRP A 212 5.88 -8.52 -27.18
N GLN A 213 6.25 -9.64 -26.57
CA GLN A 213 5.97 -10.96 -27.15
C GLN A 213 4.46 -11.25 -27.16
N ALA A 214 4.04 -12.24 -27.96
CA ALA A 214 2.62 -12.46 -28.26
C ALA A 214 1.79 -13.02 -27.09
N ALA A 215 2.42 -13.67 -26.10
CA ALA A 215 1.72 -14.31 -24.98
C ALA A 215 2.42 -14.01 -23.66
N SER A 216 1.63 -13.94 -22.58
CA SER A 216 2.13 -13.85 -21.22
C SER A 216 2.86 -15.13 -20.79
N PRO A 217 3.86 -15.03 -19.90
CA PRO A 217 4.43 -13.78 -19.39
C PRO A 217 5.27 -13.04 -20.41
N TYR A 218 5.08 -11.73 -20.52
CA TYR A 218 5.75 -10.88 -21.51
C TYR A 218 7.24 -10.67 -21.23
N PHE A 219 7.62 -10.82 -19.96
CA PHE A 219 8.98 -10.69 -19.47
C PHE A 219 9.21 -11.56 -18.23
N GLU A 220 10.48 -11.71 -17.87
CA GLU A 220 10.89 -12.22 -16.57
C GLU A 220 10.73 -11.13 -15.52
N GLU A 221 11.60 -10.11 -15.55
CA GLU A 221 11.49 -8.90 -14.72
C GLU A 221 11.45 -7.65 -15.62
N LEU A 222 10.42 -6.82 -15.44
CA LEU A 222 10.37 -5.44 -15.94
C LEU A 222 10.76 -4.52 -14.79
N ASN A 223 11.97 -4.00 -14.88
CA ASN A 223 12.50 -3.10 -13.87
C ASN A 223 12.39 -1.65 -14.30
N VAL A 224 11.94 -0.80 -13.38
CA VAL A 224 11.83 0.65 -13.52
C VAL A 224 12.66 1.30 -12.41
N THR A 225 13.93 1.59 -12.68
CA THR A 225 14.79 2.33 -11.74
C THR A 225 14.52 3.82 -11.87
N VAL A 226 14.23 4.46 -10.74
CA VAL A 226 14.02 5.90 -10.64
C VAL A 226 14.96 6.47 -9.58
N HIS A 227 15.61 7.58 -9.90
CA HIS A 227 16.20 8.46 -8.90
C HIS A 227 15.32 9.70 -8.83
N LEU A 228 14.75 9.98 -7.68
CA LEU A 228 13.89 11.13 -7.42
C LEU A 228 14.51 11.93 -6.27
N PRO A 229 15.08 13.13 -6.51
CA PRO A 229 15.73 13.92 -5.47
C PRO A 229 14.69 14.61 -4.57
N SER A 230 13.99 13.81 -3.77
CA SER A 230 12.96 14.23 -2.83
C SER A 230 13.06 13.40 -1.56
N SER A 231 12.96 14.05 -0.40
CA SER A 231 13.00 13.41 0.91
C SER A 231 11.61 13.09 1.43
N ASP A 232 11.47 11.97 2.14
CA ASP A 232 10.23 11.62 2.83
C ASP A 232 10.06 12.44 4.11
N ARG A 233 8.81 12.77 4.44
CA ARG A 233 8.46 13.44 5.70
C ARG A 233 7.71 12.49 6.61
N ARG A 234 8.36 12.03 7.68
CA ARG A 234 7.68 11.29 8.77
C ARG A 234 6.66 12.18 9.47
N LEU A 235 5.47 11.66 9.74
CA LEU A 235 4.42 12.33 10.49
C LEU A 235 4.43 11.89 11.96
N ALA A 236 3.83 12.71 12.82
CA ALA A 236 3.73 12.45 14.26
C ALA A 236 2.58 11.49 14.61
N TRP A 237 2.37 10.47 13.77
CA TRP A 237 1.34 9.45 13.93
C TRP A 237 1.85 8.12 13.39
N ASP A 238 1.91 7.10 14.25
CA ASP A 238 2.31 5.72 13.93
C ASP A 238 3.52 5.60 12.95
N ASP A 239 3.38 4.85 11.86
CA ASP A 239 4.34 4.74 10.75
C ASP A 239 4.01 5.67 9.55
N GLU A 240 3.06 6.60 9.72
CA GLU A 240 2.65 7.51 8.66
C GLU A 240 3.78 8.42 8.21
N HIS A 241 3.85 8.59 6.90
CA HIS A 241 4.79 9.48 6.25
C HIS A 241 4.25 9.98 4.92
N ILE A 242 4.77 11.11 4.47
CA ILE A 242 4.50 11.65 3.13
C ILE A 242 5.72 11.34 2.28
N SER A 243 5.56 10.45 1.30
CA SER A 243 6.61 10.07 0.35
C SER A 243 6.14 10.18 -1.09
N LEU A 244 6.81 11.04 -1.86
CA LEU A 244 6.66 11.06 -3.32
C LEU A 244 7.31 9.84 -3.96
N ALA A 245 8.38 9.30 -3.37
CA ALA A 245 9.07 8.13 -3.89
C ALA A 245 8.21 6.87 -3.76
N GLU A 246 7.55 6.66 -2.63
CA GLU A 246 6.60 5.57 -2.43
C GLU A 246 5.37 5.74 -3.33
N ALA A 247 4.77 6.93 -3.36
CA ALA A 247 3.64 7.20 -4.25
C ALA A 247 3.98 6.92 -5.73
N LEU A 248 5.20 7.23 -6.17
CA LEU A 248 5.67 6.92 -7.52
C LEU A 248 5.93 5.42 -7.73
N HIS A 249 6.45 4.72 -6.71
CA HIS A 249 6.60 3.27 -6.75
C HIS A 249 5.24 2.61 -7.02
N GLU A 250 4.25 2.97 -6.22
CA GLU A 250 2.89 2.46 -6.31
C GLU A 250 2.25 2.82 -7.65
N GLU A 251 2.49 4.04 -8.15
CA GLU A 251 1.99 4.44 -9.45
C GLU A 251 2.58 3.63 -10.61
N LEU A 252 3.91 3.48 -10.63
CA LEU A 252 4.57 2.71 -11.67
C LEU A 252 4.13 1.24 -11.61
N TYR A 253 4.00 0.67 -10.41
CA TYR A 253 3.58 -0.72 -10.25
C TYR A 253 2.17 -0.95 -10.80
N PHE A 254 1.16 -0.27 -10.24
CA PHE A 254 -0.23 -0.53 -10.59
C PHE A 254 -0.58 -0.04 -11.98
N SER A 255 -0.03 1.07 -12.48
CA SER A 255 -0.26 1.48 -13.87
C SER A 255 0.33 0.50 -14.88
N THR A 256 1.46 -0.12 -14.57
CA THR A 256 2.02 -1.17 -15.43
C THR A 256 1.11 -2.40 -15.43
N LEU A 257 0.60 -2.80 -14.27
CA LEU A 257 -0.33 -3.93 -14.14
C LEU A 257 -1.63 -3.68 -14.92
N GLU A 258 -2.23 -2.50 -14.74
CA GLU A 258 -3.44 -2.03 -15.44
C GLU A 258 -3.22 -1.99 -16.96
N TYR A 259 -2.07 -1.51 -17.42
CA TYR A 259 -1.71 -1.51 -18.84
C TYR A 259 -1.77 -2.94 -19.41
N PHE A 260 -1.15 -3.93 -18.77
CA PHE A 260 -1.15 -5.31 -19.28
C PHE A 260 -2.52 -5.99 -19.18
N GLN A 261 -3.30 -5.72 -18.12
CA GLN A 261 -4.70 -6.17 -18.03
C GLN A 261 -5.52 -5.66 -19.22
N HIS A 262 -5.41 -4.36 -19.51
CA HIS A 262 -6.10 -3.74 -20.64
C HIS A 262 -5.64 -4.32 -21.98
N GLN A 263 -4.33 -4.55 -22.17
CA GLN A 263 -3.80 -5.17 -23.40
C GLN A 263 -4.32 -6.61 -23.61
N GLU A 264 -4.48 -7.39 -22.54
CA GLU A 264 -5.05 -8.75 -22.59
C GLU A 264 -6.58 -8.77 -22.69
N GLY A 265 -7.24 -7.60 -22.58
CA GLY A 265 -8.70 -7.49 -22.56
C GLY A 265 -9.33 -8.01 -21.27
N LEU A 266 -8.55 -8.10 -20.19
CA LEU A 266 -9.05 -8.43 -18.86
C LEU A 266 -9.72 -7.22 -18.21
N ALA A 267 -10.60 -7.49 -17.24
CA ALA A 267 -11.12 -6.44 -16.38
C ALA A 267 -9.97 -5.82 -15.54
N LEU A 268 -10.03 -4.51 -15.30
CA LEU A 268 -9.07 -3.87 -14.39
C LEU A 268 -9.23 -4.46 -12.99
N GLY A 269 -8.10 -4.83 -12.37
CA GLY A 269 -8.08 -5.54 -11.10
C GLY A 269 -8.23 -7.06 -11.21
N ASP A 270 -8.26 -7.64 -12.42
CA ASP A 270 -8.21 -9.10 -12.59
C ASP A 270 -6.89 -9.65 -12.02
N ARG A 271 -7.02 -10.48 -10.99
CA ARG A 271 -5.92 -11.02 -10.19
C ARG A 271 -5.20 -12.18 -10.87
N SER A 272 -5.70 -12.68 -12.01
CA SER A 272 -5.11 -13.79 -12.76
C SER A 272 -4.07 -13.37 -13.80
N ILE A 273 -3.93 -12.06 -14.08
CA ILE A 273 -2.98 -11.50 -15.06
C ILE A 273 -1.53 -11.94 -14.78
N GLN A 274 -0.82 -12.47 -15.79
CA GLN A 274 0.55 -12.98 -15.64
C GLN A 274 1.57 -12.23 -16.51
N PRO A 275 1.79 -10.91 -16.35
CA PRO A 275 2.63 -10.15 -17.27
C PRO A 275 4.13 -10.46 -17.11
N GLY A 276 4.55 -10.93 -15.93
CA GLY A 276 5.93 -10.93 -15.47
C GLY A 276 6.09 -10.19 -14.14
N GLN A 277 7.29 -10.25 -13.55
CA GLN A 277 7.58 -9.53 -12.31
C GLN A 277 7.80 -8.05 -12.62
N ILE A 278 6.94 -7.17 -12.12
CA ILE A 278 7.04 -5.72 -12.28
C ILE A 278 7.75 -5.15 -11.06
N VAL A 279 8.84 -4.40 -11.26
CA VAL A 279 9.71 -3.94 -10.19
C VAL A 279 10.08 -2.46 -10.36
N PRO A 280 9.35 -1.55 -9.71
CA PRO A 280 9.82 -0.19 -9.50
C PRO A 280 10.89 -0.15 -8.40
N GLU A 281 12.07 0.37 -8.72
CA GLU A 281 13.15 0.68 -7.77
C GLU A 281 13.24 2.21 -7.68
N VAL A 282 12.45 2.83 -6.81
CA VAL A 282 12.37 4.30 -6.67
C VAL A 282 13.25 4.75 -5.52
N LEU A 283 14.39 5.36 -5.83
CA LEU A 283 15.38 5.86 -4.90
C LEU A 283 15.22 7.36 -4.68
N THR A 284 15.39 7.82 -3.43
CA THR A 284 15.34 9.25 -3.07
C THR A 284 16.66 10.00 -3.31
N GLN A 285 17.63 9.33 -3.93
CA GLN A 285 19.00 9.83 -4.13
C GLN A 285 19.16 10.49 -5.50
N GLY A 286 20.30 11.17 -5.71
CA GLY A 286 20.65 11.84 -6.96
C GLY A 286 20.49 13.36 -6.90
N ASN A 287 20.96 14.06 -7.94
CA ASN A 287 20.83 15.52 -8.06
C ASN A 287 19.78 15.94 -9.09
N GLU A 288 19.39 15.02 -9.99
CA GLU A 288 18.41 15.23 -11.03
C GLU A 288 17.51 13.98 -11.13
N PRO A 289 16.23 14.12 -11.50
CA PRO A 289 15.35 12.99 -11.69
C PRO A 289 15.82 12.17 -12.88
N TYR A 290 15.88 10.85 -12.70
CA TYR A 290 16.38 9.92 -13.68
C TYR A 290 15.46 8.71 -13.76
N LEU A 291 15.27 8.20 -14.97
CA LEU A 291 14.47 7.01 -15.26
C LEU A 291 15.26 6.04 -16.13
N LYS A 292 15.25 4.78 -15.72
CA LYS A 292 15.68 3.65 -16.53
C LYS A 292 14.63 2.56 -16.53
N VAL A 293 14.18 2.18 -17.72
CA VAL A 293 13.29 1.04 -17.92
C VAL A 293 14.09 -0.08 -18.57
N SER A 294 14.12 -1.25 -17.95
CA SER A 294 14.92 -2.39 -18.44
C SER A 294 14.22 -3.72 -18.22
N LEU A 295 14.50 -4.68 -19.10
CA LEU A 295 14.15 -6.07 -18.90
C LEU A 295 15.36 -6.80 -18.30
N ARG A 296 15.12 -7.53 -17.22
CA ARG A 296 16.13 -8.34 -16.51
C ARG A 296 15.65 -9.79 -16.42
N THR A 297 16.58 -10.71 -16.19
CA THR A 297 16.22 -12.08 -15.80
C THR A 297 15.77 -12.11 -14.34
N LEU A 298 14.90 -13.07 -13.98
CA LEU A 298 14.44 -13.23 -12.60
C LEU A 298 15.62 -13.40 -11.64
N ASP A 299 15.57 -12.68 -10.52
CA ASP A 299 16.56 -12.85 -9.47
C ASP A 299 16.36 -14.21 -8.78
N THR A 300 17.46 -14.96 -8.67
CA THR A 300 17.54 -16.26 -8.00
C THR A 300 18.40 -16.21 -6.74
N ALA A 301 18.96 -15.05 -6.42
CA ALA A 301 19.71 -14.85 -5.19
C ALA A 301 18.81 -15.04 -3.96
N GLN A 302 19.43 -15.50 -2.87
CA GLN A 302 18.78 -15.67 -1.59
C GLN A 302 19.41 -14.69 -0.60
N PRO A 303 18.71 -13.62 -0.22
CA PRO A 303 19.21 -12.66 0.75
C PRO A 303 19.47 -13.36 2.09
N GLN A 304 20.67 -13.17 2.64
CA GLN A 304 21.00 -13.66 3.98
C GLN A 304 20.48 -12.65 5.01
N ARG A 305 19.85 -13.17 6.06
CA ARG A 305 19.48 -12.41 7.26
C ARG A 305 19.97 -13.18 8.49
N ASP A 306 20.34 -12.45 9.52
CA ASP A 306 20.72 -13.05 10.80
C ASP A 306 19.54 -13.80 11.41
N LEU A 307 19.86 -14.89 12.12
CA LEU A 307 18.86 -15.66 12.88
C LEU A 307 18.47 -14.87 14.13
N VAL A 308 17.16 -14.80 14.41
CA VAL A 308 16.63 -14.08 15.57
C VAL A 308 15.67 -14.95 16.39
N GLU A 309 15.51 -14.66 17.67
CA GLU A 309 14.47 -15.31 18.48
C GLU A 309 13.07 -14.89 17.99
N LEU A 310 12.22 -15.87 17.66
CA LEU A 310 10.92 -15.62 17.01
C LEU A 310 9.98 -14.76 17.85
N ASP A 311 9.95 -14.97 19.17
CA ASP A 311 9.02 -14.25 20.06
C ASP A 311 9.30 -12.76 20.16
N SER A 312 10.53 -12.35 19.83
CA SER A 312 11.00 -10.97 19.88
C SER A 312 11.51 -10.48 18.52
N ALA A 313 11.15 -11.15 17.43
CA ALA A 313 11.59 -10.77 16.09
C ALA A 313 11.04 -9.37 15.77
N GLN A 314 11.92 -8.38 15.58
CA GLN A 314 11.51 -6.99 15.33
C GLN A 314 11.31 -6.68 13.84
N GLN A 315 11.48 -7.67 12.97
CA GLN A 315 11.33 -7.56 11.52
C GLN A 315 11.15 -8.96 10.93
N ALA A 316 10.80 -9.01 9.65
CA ALA A 316 10.71 -10.23 8.88
C ALA A 316 12.02 -11.06 8.93
N ILE A 317 11.90 -12.37 9.14
CA ILE A 317 13.02 -13.30 9.27
C ILE A 317 13.57 -13.78 7.92
N GLY A 318 14.76 -14.35 7.88
CA GLY A 318 15.32 -14.91 6.64
C GLY A 318 14.65 -16.23 6.21
N THR A 319 14.62 -16.50 4.91
CA THR A 319 14.11 -17.77 4.34
C THR A 319 14.86 -19.00 4.86
N GLU A 320 16.16 -18.88 5.14
CA GLU A 320 16.96 -19.93 5.77
C GLU A 320 16.47 -20.23 7.20
N GLN A 321 16.10 -19.20 7.97
CA GLN A 321 15.51 -19.39 9.29
C GLN A 321 14.15 -20.08 9.20
N VAL A 322 13.29 -19.68 8.26
CA VAL A 322 11.99 -20.34 8.00
C VAL A 322 12.17 -21.84 7.77
N LYS A 323 13.13 -22.21 6.91
CA LYS A 323 13.47 -23.61 6.61
C LYS A 323 13.94 -24.38 7.84
N GLN A 324 14.82 -23.79 8.64
CA GLN A 324 15.32 -24.41 9.88
C GLN A 324 14.19 -24.65 10.89
N LEU A 325 13.30 -23.68 11.05
CA LEU A 325 12.14 -23.79 11.93
C LEU A 325 11.16 -24.87 11.47
N LEU A 326 10.88 -24.95 10.16
CA LEU A 326 10.08 -26.04 9.59
C LEU A 326 10.74 -27.42 9.79
N ALA A 327 12.06 -27.53 9.68
CA ALA A 327 12.76 -28.77 9.96
C ALA A 327 12.63 -29.20 11.44
N VAL A 328 12.69 -28.25 12.37
CA VAL A 328 12.54 -28.51 13.81
C VAL A 328 11.13 -28.99 14.18
N LEU A 329 10.09 -28.50 13.50
CA LEU A 329 8.71 -28.95 13.72
C LEU A 329 8.50 -30.44 13.40
N GLY A 330 9.33 -31.02 12.53
CA GLY A 330 9.20 -32.41 12.09
C GLY A 330 7.95 -32.66 11.24
N GLY A 331 7.48 -33.92 11.20
CA GLY A 331 6.35 -34.32 10.36
C GLY A 331 6.74 -34.62 8.90
N GLN A 332 5.73 -34.84 8.05
CA GLN A 332 5.92 -35.10 6.62
C GLN A 332 6.21 -33.79 5.88
N SER A 333 7.28 -33.78 5.09
CA SER A 333 7.64 -32.66 4.22
C SER A 333 6.80 -32.62 2.94
N LEU A 334 6.33 -31.43 2.57
CA LEU A 334 5.68 -31.15 1.29
C LEU A 334 6.46 -30.06 0.54
N TYR A 335 6.53 -30.17 -0.77
CA TYR A 335 7.31 -29.26 -1.63
C TYR A 335 6.53 -28.82 -2.86
N ALA A 336 6.68 -27.55 -3.25
CA ALA A 336 6.37 -27.01 -4.56
C ALA A 336 7.52 -26.09 -5.02
N THR A 337 7.38 -25.45 -6.18
CA THR A 337 8.44 -24.61 -6.75
C THR A 337 7.86 -23.30 -7.24
N THR A 338 8.59 -22.21 -7.07
CA THR A 338 8.21 -20.90 -7.59
C THR A 338 8.58 -20.74 -9.07
N ARG A 339 8.12 -19.69 -9.73
CA ARG A 339 8.55 -19.38 -11.10
C ARG A 339 10.07 -19.22 -11.22
N ALA A 340 10.72 -18.55 -10.27
CA ALA A 340 12.18 -18.36 -10.26
C ALA A 340 12.95 -19.60 -9.74
N GLY A 341 12.27 -20.71 -9.44
CA GLY A 341 12.90 -21.96 -9.05
C GLY A 341 13.20 -22.09 -7.55
N ARG A 342 12.67 -21.21 -6.70
CA ARG A 342 12.76 -21.34 -5.24
C ARG A 342 11.82 -22.44 -4.75
N VAL A 343 12.18 -23.05 -3.62
CA VAL A 343 11.36 -24.09 -3.00
C VAL A 343 10.29 -23.45 -2.13
N VAL A 344 9.04 -23.88 -2.32
CA VAL A 344 7.94 -23.65 -1.37
C VAL A 344 7.84 -24.89 -0.50
N GLU A 345 8.01 -24.74 0.82
CA GLU A 345 8.07 -25.85 1.76
C GLU A 345 6.96 -25.76 2.80
N ALA A 346 6.29 -26.89 3.04
CA ALA A 346 5.32 -27.05 4.11
C ALA A 346 5.60 -28.30 4.95
N ARG A 347 5.01 -28.36 6.14
CA ARG A 347 5.08 -29.50 7.06
C ARG A 347 3.70 -29.97 7.44
N TYR A 348 3.46 -31.28 7.31
CA TYR A 348 2.26 -31.95 7.78
C TYR A 348 2.55 -32.73 9.05
N ARG A 349 1.80 -32.42 10.12
CA ARG A 349 1.80 -33.14 11.39
C ARG A 349 0.45 -33.79 11.59
N GLU A 350 0.45 -35.12 11.54
CA GLU A 350 -0.75 -35.94 11.81
C GLU A 350 -1.02 -36.00 13.32
N GLY A 351 -2.30 -35.94 13.69
CA GLY A 351 -2.77 -36.00 15.08
C GLY A 351 -4.23 -36.47 15.17
N GLY A 352 -4.75 -36.63 16.39
CA GLY A 352 -6.12 -37.07 16.65
C GLY A 352 -7.19 -35.98 16.50
N ASP A 353 -6.80 -34.71 16.55
CA ASP A 353 -7.67 -33.56 16.33
C ASP A 353 -8.16 -33.47 14.86
N ARG A 354 -9.15 -32.61 14.61
CA ARG A 354 -9.55 -32.23 13.25
C ARG A 354 -8.43 -31.43 12.58
N ALA A 355 -8.07 -31.81 11.36
CA ALA A 355 -6.99 -31.18 10.61
C ALA A 355 -7.26 -29.69 10.29
N VAL A 356 -6.23 -28.86 10.52
CA VAL A 356 -6.22 -27.43 10.17
C VAL A 356 -5.04 -27.12 9.25
N MET A 357 -5.27 -26.37 8.18
CA MET A 357 -4.20 -25.81 7.35
C MET A 357 -3.87 -24.39 7.83
N ILE A 358 -2.60 -24.08 8.02
CA ILE A 358 -2.08 -22.78 8.43
C ILE A 358 -1.18 -22.29 7.29
N SER A 359 -1.51 -21.15 6.68
CA SER A 359 -0.67 -20.53 5.64
C SER A 359 -0.35 -19.08 5.93
N ALA A 360 0.76 -18.61 5.38
CA ALA A 360 1.14 -17.20 5.39
C ALA A 360 2.06 -16.87 4.20
N GLY A 361 2.28 -15.58 3.98
CA GLY A 361 3.23 -15.11 2.97
C GLY A 361 2.82 -15.44 1.54
N GLN A 362 1.52 -15.57 1.25
CA GLN A 362 1.06 -15.60 -0.14
C GLN A 362 1.26 -14.23 -0.81
N HIS A 363 1.03 -13.17 -0.04
CA HIS A 363 1.49 -11.83 -0.33
C HIS A 363 2.77 -11.60 0.47
N ALA A 364 3.89 -11.45 -0.22
CA ALA A 364 5.17 -11.55 0.46
C ALA A 364 5.62 -10.25 1.16
N ASN A 365 4.95 -9.13 0.88
CA ASN A 365 5.09 -7.86 1.60
C ASN A 365 4.33 -7.83 2.94
N GLU A 366 3.39 -8.75 3.16
CA GLU A 366 2.60 -8.91 4.39
C GLU A 366 3.34 -9.85 5.39
N THR A 367 4.38 -9.31 6.02
CA THR A 367 5.43 -10.17 6.60
C THR A 367 5.14 -10.71 8.01
N SER A 368 4.18 -10.14 8.75
CA SER A 368 3.91 -10.57 10.14
C SER A 368 3.30 -11.97 10.20
N GLY A 369 2.55 -12.37 9.17
CA GLY A 369 1.92 -13.69 9.08
C GLY A 369 2.94 -14.84 9.09
N VAL A 370 4.11 -14.66 8.47
CA VAL A 370 5.17 -15.69 8.41
C VAL A 370 5.63 -16.06 9.82
N VAL A 371 5.95 -15.04 10.63
CA VAL A 371 6.40 -15.22 12.03
C VAL A 371 5.25 -15.72 12.89
N GLY A 372 4.03 -15.18 12.70
CA GLY A 372 2.83 -15.60 13.42
C GLY A 372 2.50 -17.08 13.23
N ALA A 373 2.54 -17.57 11.99
CA ALA A 373 2.30 -18.98 11.65
C ALA A 373 3.32 -19.91 12.33
N LEU A 374 4.61 -19.57 12.27
CA LEU A 374 5.69 -20.38 12.84
C LEU A 374 5.58 -20.46 14.37
N ARG A 375 5.30 -19.34 15.05
CA ARG A 375 5.08 -19.31 16.51
C ARG A 375 3.85 -20.11 16.92
N ALA A 376 2.76 -20.01 16.13
CA ALA A 376 1.56 -20.79 16.39
C ALA A 376 1.81 -22.29 16.22
N ALA A 377 2.52 -22.72 15.17
CA ALA A 377 2.88 -24.12 14.98
C ALA A 377 3.79 -24.64 16.09
N GLN A 378 4.74 -23.85 16.60
CA GLN A 378 5.53 -24.22 17.78
C GLN A 378 4.64 -24.43 19.01
N THR A 379 3.68 -23.54 19.24
CA THR A 379 2.70 -23.63 20.34
C THR A 379 1.84 -24.89 20.23
N LEU A 380 1.27 -25.14 19.04
CA LEU A 380 0.43 -26.31 18.77
C LEU A 380 1.23 -27.62 18.82
N SER A 381 2.53 -27.58 18.49
CA SER A 381 3.42 -28.74 18.53
C SER A 381 3.60 -29.32 19.94
N GLY A 382 3.38 -28.53 20.98
CA GLY A 382 3.37 -29.00 22.37
C GLY A 382 2.14 -29.84 22.75
N ARG A 383 1.18 -30.02 21.85
CA ARG A 383 -0.02 -30.86 22.05
C ARG A 383 0.17 -32.22 21.36
N ASP A 384 -0.22 -33.29 22.04
CA ASP A 384 -0.09 -34.66 21.55
C ASP A 384 -1.00 -34.93 20.35
N ASP A 385 -2.25 -34.49 20.42
CA ASP A 385 -3.25 -34.76 19.36
C ASP A 385 -3.26 -33.72 18.24
N ALA A 386 -2.34 -32.75 18.24
CA ALA A 386 -2.42 -31.64 17.29
C ALA A 386 -2.22 -32.09 15.84
N HIS A 387 -3.21 -31.76 14.99
CA HIS A 387 -3.31 -32.18 13.60
C HIS A 387 -3.35 -30.97 12.68
N PHE A 388 -2.23 -30.67 12.00
CA PHE A 388 -2.17 -29.50 11.12
C PHE A 388 -1.16 -29.64 9.98
N VAL A 389 -1.36 -28.82 8.94
CA VAL A 389 -0.34 -28.50 7.94
C VAL A 389 0.06 -27.04 8.10
N ILE A 390 1.36 -26.74 8.02
CA ILE A 390 1.87 -25.36 7.99
C ILE A 390 2.64 -25.08 6.70
N SER A 391 2.25 -24.02 6.00
CA SER A 391 2.90 -23.45 4.81
C SER A 391 3.17 -21.96 5.06
N PRO A 392 4.23 -21.60 5.80
CA PRO A 392 4.38 -20.27 6.39
C PRO A 392 4.92 -19.23 5.41
N LEU A 393 5.38 -19.65 4.23
CA LEU A 393 5.90 -18.76 3.19
C LEU A 393 5.55 -19.35 1.81
N GLU A 394 4.39 -18.96 1.28
CA GLU A 394 3.88 -19.48 0.01
C GLU A 394 4.45 -18.79 -1.23
N ASN A 395 4.89 -17.53 -1.12
CA ASN A 395 5.52 -16.77 -2.21
C ASN A 395 7.00 -16.39 -1.92
N PRO A 396 7.95 -17.35 -1.95
CA PRO A 396 9.37 -17.07 -1.77
C PRO A 396 9.99 -16.11 -2.80
N ASP A 397 9.44 -16.02 -4.01
CA ASP A 397 9.95 -15.10 -5.04
C ASP A 397 9.62 -13.65 -4.68
N GLY A 398 8.37 -13.37 -4.31
CA GLY A 398 7.96 -12.09 -3.75
C GLY A 398 8.75 -11.75 -2.49
N TYR A 399 9.07 -12.74 -1.63
CA TYR A 399 9.77 -12.49 -0.37
C TYR A 399 11.24 -12.11 -0.56
N ALA A 400 11.89 -12.70 -1.58
CA ALA A 400 13.21 -12.29 -2.01
C ALA A 400 13.18 -10.87 -2.60
N LEU A 401 12.16 -10.56 -3.41
CA LEU A 401 11.96 -9.21 -3.94
C LEU A 401 11.72 -8.18 -2.82
N GLN A 402 10.88 -8.49 -1.83
CA GLN A 402 10.64 -7.65 -0.66
C GLN A 402 11.95 -7.34 0.05
N SER A 403 12.80 -8.35 0.25
CA SER A 403 14.11 -8.18 0.88
C SER A 403 15.04 -7.29 0.07
N ARG A 404 14.99 -7.37 -1.26
CA ARG A 404 15.75 -6.50 -2.16
C ARG A 404 15.30 -5.06 -2.03
N LEU A 405 14.00 -4.80 -2.07
CA LEU A 405 13.45 -3.45 -2.07
C LEU A 405 13.55 -2.76 -0.70
N VAL A 406 13.37 -3.50 0.41
CA VAL A 406 13.53 -2.98 1.78
C VAL A 406 14.97 -2.56 2.09
N ALA A 407 15.97 -3.16 1.43
CA ALA A 407 17.36 -2.76 1.63
C ALA A 407 17.63 -1.31 1.20
N GLU A 408 16.85 -0.80 0.25
CA GLU A 408 16.96 0.57 -0.26
C GLU A 408 15.88 1.48 0.34
N GLN A 409 14.64 0.99 0.43
CA GLN A 409 13.48 1.76 0.88
C GLN A 409 12.71 1.00 1.97
N PRO A 410 13.17 1.01 3.23
CA PRO A 410 12.63 0.14 4.27
C PRO A 410 11.21 0.49 4.72
N ARG A 411 10.69 1.66 4.34
CA ARG A 411 9.36 2.16 4.72
C ARG A 411 8.34 2.17 3.59
N HIS A 412 8.66 1.65 2.41
CA HIS A 412 7.65 1.52 1.36
C HIS A 412 6.83 0.23 1.56
N MET A 413 5.54 0.26 1.20
CA MET A 413 4.63 -0.90 1.21
C MET A 413 5.11 -2.06 0.33
N HIS A 414 5.82 -1.73 -0.76
CA HIS A 414 6.38 -2.69 -1.73
C HIS A 414 5.32 -3.63 -2.33
N HIS A 415 4.21 -3.10 -2.85
CA HIS A 415 3.22 -3.92 -3.55
C HIS A 415 3.80 -4.68 -4.75
N ALA A 416 4.94 -4.25 -5.29
CA ALA A 416 5.73 -5.03 -6.25
C ALA A 416 6.10 -6.44 -5.75
N ALA A 417 6.24 -6.62 -4.44
CA ALA A 417 6.53 -7.90 -3.79
C ALA A 417 5.28 -8.66 -3.31
N ARG A 418 4.07 -8.09 -3.45
CA ARG A 418 2.80 -8.77 -3.11
C ARG A 418 2.57 -9.99 -3.99
N TYR A 419 2.80 -9.84 -5.29
CA TYR A 419 2.41 -10.83 -6.31
C TYR A 419 3.51 -11.86 -6.56
N THR A 420 3.16 -12.97 -7.21
CA THR A 420 4.14 -13.99 -7.61
C THR A 420 5.07 -13.44 -8.70
N ALA A 421 6.16 -14.14 -9.04
CA ALA A 421 7.02 -13.72 -10.16
C ALA A 421 6.34 -13.84 -11.54
N PHE A 422 5.12 -14.39 -11.62
CA PHE A 422 4.25 -14.24 -12.79
C PHE A 422 3.56 -12.88 -12.87
N GLY A 423 3.45 -12.16 -11.74
CA GLY A 423 2.72 -10.90 -11.60
C GLY A 423 1.24 -11.08 -11.19
N ASN A 424 0.75 -12.33 -11.14
CA ASN A 424 -0.59 -12.63 -10.66
C ASN A 424 -0.62 -12.87 -9.14
N ASP A 425 -1.81 -12.76 -8.58
CA ASP A 425 -2.09 -13.09 -7.19
C ASP A 425 -2.04 -14.62 -7.00
N LEU A 426 -1.35 -15.10 -5.97
CA LEU A 426 -1.16 -16.53 -5.74
C LEU A 426 -2.50 -17.26 -5.66
N GLN A 427 -3.52 -16.67 -5.04
CA GLN A 427 -4.85 -17.28 -4.90
C GLN A 427 -5.57 -17.44 -6.26
N SER A 428 -5.19 -16.65 -7.26
CA SER A 428 -5.77 -16.70 -8.61
C SER A 428 -5.01 -17.61 -9.57
N GLN A 429 -3.96 -18.32 -9.11
CA GLN A 429 -3.32 -19.34 -9.94
C GLN A 429 -4.28 -20.49 -10.24
N PRO A 430 -4.28 -21.02 -11.47
CA PRO A 430 -5.11 -22.17 -11.81
C PRO A 430 -4.63 -23.43 -11.06
N LEU A 431 -5.59 -24.26 -10.65
CA LEU A 431 -5.33 -25.54 -9.99
C LEU A 431 -4.58 -26.52 -10.90
N GLY A 432 -3.85 -27.45 -10.30
CA GLY A 432 -3.13 -28.51 -11.00
C GLY A 432 -1.83 -28.06 -11.68
N GLN A 433 -1.42 -26.80 -11.50
CA GLN A 433 -0.11 -26.32 -11.93
C GLN A 433 0.98 -26.65 -10.91
N PRO A 434 2.25 -26.78 -11.32
CA PRO A 434 3.33 -27.20 -10.41
C PRO A 434 3.90 -26.06 -9.54
N PHE A 435 3.31 -24.86 -9.61
CA PHE A 435 3.85 -23.63 -9.04
C PHE A 435 3.42 -23.40 -7.58
N GLU A 436 3.49 -22.16 -7.09
CA GLU A 436 3.32 -21.83 -5.66
C GLU A 436 2.02 -22.36 -5.07
N HIS A 437 0.90 -22.20 -5.78
CA HIS A 437 -0.41 -22.67 -5.32
C HIS A 437 -0.48 -24.21 -5.10
N ALA A 438 0.38 -24.98 -5.78
CA ALA A 438 0.42 -26.44 -5.65
C ALA A 438 0.69 -26.92 -4.21
N ILE A 439 1.33 -26.08 -3.38
CA ILE A 439 1.57 -26.43 -1.97
C ILE A 439 0.25 -26.60 -1.21
N ARG A 440 -0.78 -25.81 -1.55
CA ARG A 440 -2.11 -25.89 -0.93
C ARG A 440 -2.83 -27.17 -1.33
N GLU A 441 -2.85 -27.49 -2.62
CA GLU A 441 -3.46 -28.72 -3.13
C GLU A 441 -2.85 -29.95 -2.46
N LYS A 442 -1.52 -29.99 -2.31
CA LYS A 442 -0.82 -31.07 -1.60
C LYS A 442 -1.17 -31.09 -0.11
N ALA A 443 -1.22 -29.93 0.55
CA ALA A 443 -1.59 -29.82 1.96
C ALA A 443 -2.99 -30.39 2.23
N PHE A 444 -3.99 -30.02 1.43
CA PHE A 444 -5.35 -30.56 1.55
C PHE A 444 -5.42 -32.04 1.20
N ALA A 445 -4.71 -32.49 0.17
CA ALA A 445 -4.71 -33.89 -0.23
C ALA A 445 -4.17 -34.83 0.86
N VAL A 446 -3.18 -34.41 1.65
CA VAL A 446 -2.62 -35.25 2.72
C VAL A 446 -3.36 -35.14 4.06
N SER A 447 -3.94 -33.98 4.36
CA SER A 447 -4.51 -33.70 5.70
C SER A 447 -6.03 -33.76 5.76
N SER A 448 -6.72 -33.59 4.63
CA SER A 448 -8.17 -33.36 4.60
C SER A 448 -8.62 -32.23 5.55
N ALA A 449 -7.81 -31.17 5.69
CA ALA A 449 -8.08 -30.07 6.60
C ALA A 449 -9.46 -29.43 6.36
N GLY A 450 -10.25 -29.31 7.44
CA GLY A 450 -11.59 -28.73 7.40
C GLY A 450 -11.61 -27.22 7.62
N LEU A 451 -10.51 -26.67 8.14
CA LEU A 451 -10.29 -25.23 8.32
C LEU A 451 -8.95 -24.82 7.72
N HIS A 452 -8.94 -23.71 7.00
CA HIS A 452 -7.74 -23.03 6.52
C HIS A 452 -7.61 -21.67 7.20
N VAL A 453 -6.59 -21.48 8.03
CA VAL A 453 -6.22 -20.18 8.58
C VAL A 453 -5.14 -19.56 7.68
N ASN A 454 -5.51 -18.54 6.92
CA ASN A 454 -4.65 -17.88 5.93
C ASN A 454 -4.26 -16.48 6.42
N LEU A 455 -3.01 -16.30 6.83
CA LEU A 455 -2.55 -15.08 7.48
C LEU A 455 -2.15 -14.02 6.47
N HIS A 456 -2.81 -12.86 6.57
CA HIS A 456 -2.62 -11.69 5.73
C HIS A 456 -2.31 -10.43 6.53
N GLY A 457 -1.87 -9.43 5.78
CA GLY A 457 -1.83 -8.04 6.19
C GLY A 457 -2.24 -7.11 5.07
N TYR A 458 -2.10 -5.81 5.31
CA TYR A 458 -2.41 -4.75 4.35
C TYR A 458 -1.63 -3.48 4.74
N PRO A 459 -1.70 -2.38 3.96
CA PRO A 459 -0.97 -1.15 4.24
C PRO A 459 -1.07 -0.68 5.70
N ALA A 460 0.09 -0.45 6.34
CA ALA A 460 0.16 0.12 7.69
C ALA A 460 0.09 1.64 7.73
N HIS A 461 0.16 2.28 6.55
CA HIS A 461 0.01 3.70 6.35
C HIS A 461 -0.72 4.01 5.04
N GLU A 462 -0.93 5.28 4.72
CA GLU A 462 -1.72 5.68 3.55
C GLU A 462 -1.12 5.21 2.21
N TRP A 463 -1.92 4.47 1.45
CA TRP A 463 -1.61 4.07 0.08
C TRP A 463 -2.18 5.05 -0.94
N THR A 464 -1.33 5.69 -1.75
CA THR A 464 -1.75 6.71 -2.71
C THR A 464 -1.20 6.50 -4.12
N ARG A 465 -1.97 7.00 -5.11
CA ARG A 465 -1.65 7.00 -6.54
C ARG A 465 -1.98 8.37 -7.16
N PRO A 466 -1.15 9.41 -6.93
CA PRO A 466 -1.51 10.79 -7.23
C PRO A 466 -1.78 11.05 -8.73
N LEU A 467 -1.08 10.40 -9.64
CA LEU A 467 -1.15 10.65 -11.08
C LEU A 467 -2.32 9.93 -11.79
N ASN A 468 -2.96 8.97 -11.11
CA ASN A 468 -4.12 8.22 -11.59
C ASN A 468 -5.35 8.35 -10.67
N GLY A 469 -5.59 9.57 -10.16
CA GLY A 469 -6.83 9.89 -9.44
C GLY A 469 -6.73 9.85 -7.91
N TYR A 470 -5.51 9.78 -7.39
CA TYR A 470 -5.13 9.70 -5.98
C TYR A 470 -5.47 8.38 -5.29
N VAL A 471 -6.72 7.93 -5.39
CA VAL A 471 -7.18 6.70 -4.74
C VAL A 471 -6.85 5.50 -5.64
N PRO A 472 -6.19 4.45 -5.13
CA PRO A 472 -5.90 3.27 -5.91
C PRO A 472 -7.18 2.57 -6.40
N ARG A 473 -7.38 2.54 -7.72
CA ARG A 473 -8.54 1.92 -8.38
C ARG A 473 -8.74 0.47 -7.94
N GLY A 474 -9.94 0.12 -7.49
CA GLY A 474 -10.30 -1.23 -7.06
C GLY A 474 -9.79 -1.60 -5.67
N PHE A 475 -9.05 -0.71 -5.01
CA PHE A 475 -8.53 -0.90 -3.66
C PHE A 475 -8.90 0.25 -2.72
N GLU A 476 -9.99 0.97 -3.01
CA GLU A 476 -10.40 2.17 -2.29
C GLU A 476 -10.58 1.91 -0.78
N MET A 477 -11.06 0.71 -0.41
CA MET A 477 -11.24 0.30 1.00
C MET A 477 -9.92 -0.02 1.74
N TRP A 478 -8.80 -0.10 1.04
CA TRP A 478 -7.47 -0.44 1.58
C TRP A 478 -6.53 0.75 1.65
N THR A 479 -6.98 1.92 1.17
CA THR A 479 -6.20 3.17 1.10
C THR A 479 -5.60 3.60 2.45
N ILE A 480 -6.30 3.37 3.56
CA ILE A 480 -5.83 3.75 4.90
C ILE A 480 -6.07 2.64 5.95
N PRO A 481 -5.25 2.58 7.01
CA PRO A 481 -5.42 1.67 8.14
C PRO A 481 -6.80 1.77 8.81
N LYS A 482 -7.36 0.60 9.18
CA LYS A 482 -8.64 0.43 9.89
C LYS A 482 -8.60 -0.65 10.97
N GLY A 483 -7.40 -0.90 11.51
CA GLY A 483 -7.14 -1.89 12.54
C GLY A 483 -7.05 -3.33 12.01
N PHE A 484 -6.91 -4.29 12.92
CA PHE A 484 -6.89 -5.72 12.65
C PHE A 484 -8.30 -6.27 12.50
N PHE A 485 -8.60 -6.93 11.38
CA PHE A 485 -9.92 -7.50 11.12
C PHE A 485 -9.85 -8.89 10.49
N LEU A 486 -10.99 -9.59 10.48
CA LEU A 486 -11.07 -10.98 10.04
C LEU A 486 -12.04 -11.13 8.86
N ILE A 487 -11.66 -11.89 7.85
CA ILE A 487 -12.57 -12.31 6.78
C ILE A 487 -12.73 -13.82 6.90
N LEU A 488 -13.98 -14.30 6.97
CA LEU A 488 -14.29 -15.70 7.04
C LEU A 488 -15.08 -16.12 5.80
N ARG A 489 -14.51 -17.04 5.03
CA ARG A 489 -15.18 -17.67 3.90
C ARG A 489 -15.64 -19.06 4.28
N HIS A 490 -16.81 -19.46 3.80
CA HIS A 490 -17.32 -20.80 4.04
C HIS A 490 -17.95 -21.40 2.79
N GLN A 491 -17.91 -22.73 2.67
CA GLN A 491 -18.70 -23.45 1.67
C GLN A 491 -20.19 -23.43 2.03
N PRO A 492 -21.09 -23.72 1.06
CA PRO A 492 -22.52 -23.88 1.36
C PRO A 492 -22.78 -24.87 2.49
N GLY A 493 -23.65 -24.49 3.43
CA GLY A 493 -24.00 -25.30 4.61
C GLY A 493 -23.12 -25.08 5.85
N TRP A 494 -22.05 -24.29 5.75
CA TRP A 494 -21.11 -24.05 6.86
C TRP A 494 -21.29 -22.70 7.57
N GLN A 495 -22.33 -21.93 7.25
CA GLN A 495 -22.54 -20.58 7.80
C GLN A 495 -22.58 -20.55 9.34
N ALA A 496 -23.33 -21.46 9.99
CA ALA A 496 -23.43 -21.48 11.45
C ALA A 496 -22.08 -21.79 12.12
N ALA A 497 -21.31 -22.72 11.54
CA ALA A 497 -19.96 -23.03 11.99
C ALA A 497 -19.03 -21.83 11.81
N ALA A 498 -19.20 -21.08 10.72
CA ALA A 498 -18.44 -19.87 10.44
C ALA A 498 -18.72 -18.77 11.49
N GLU A 499 -19.99 -18.47 11.76
CA GLU A 499 -20.42 -17.51 12.77
C GLU A 499 -19.87 -17.87 14.16
N GLN A 500 -19.95 -19.14 14.57
CA GLN A 500 -19.42 -19.59 15.85
C GLN A 500 -17.87 -19.52 15.93
N LEU A 501 -17.19 -19.79 14.81
CA LEU A 501 -15.74 -19.70 14.74
C LEU A 501 -15.26 -18.26 14.92
N VAL A 502 -15.83 -17.29 14.20
CA VAL A 502 -15.41 -15.88 14.31
C VAL A 502 -15.72 -15.30 15.69
N GLU A 503 -16.86 -15.64 16.27
CA GLU A 503 -17.22 -15.25 17.64
C GLU A 503 -16.16 -15.72 18.65
N SER A 504 -15.81 -17.01 18.58
CA SER A 504 -14.84 -17.63 19.50
C SER A 504 -13.44 -17.04 19.30
N VAL A 505 -13.02 -16.83 18.05
CA VAL A 505 -11.69 -16.28 17.72
C VAL A 505 -11.57 -14.83 18.21
N THR A 506 -12.56 -13.98 17.90
CA THR A 506 -12.53 -12.57 18.33
C THR A 506 -12.59 -12.42 19.85
N GLN A 507 -13.30 -13.31 20.55
CA GLN A 507 -13.32 -13.33 22.01
C GLN A 507 -11.92 -13.62 22.60
N GLN A 508 -11.16 -14.54 22.01
CA GLN A 508 -9.78 -14.83 22.43
C GLN A 508 -8.82 -13.69 22.05
N LEU A 509 -8.98 -13.12 20.85
CA LEU A 509 -8.17 -11.98 20.42
C LEU A 509 -8.35 -10.75 21.30
N ALA A 510 -9.54 -10.55 21.87
CA ALA A 510 -9.78 -9.49 22.85
C ALA A 510 -8.94 -9.63 24.14
N GLN A 511 -8.35 -10.81 24.39
CA GLN A 511 -7.43 -11.03 25.51
C GLN A 511 -5.97 -10.69 25.16
N VAL A 512 -5.64 -10.43 23.89
CA VAL A 512 -4.30 -10.00 23.48
C VAL A 512 -4.07 -8.56 23.96
N PRO A 513 -3.05 -8.30 24.80
CA PRO A 513 -2.81 -6.98 25.37
C PRO A 513 -2.72 -5.88 24.31
N GLY A 514 -3.45 -4.79 24.51
CA GLY A 514 -3.43 -3.60 23.65
C GLY A 514 -4.16 -3.73 22.30
N LEU A 515 -4.55 -4.93 21.87
CA LEU A 515 -5.06 -5.15 20.51
C LEU A 515 -6.45 -4.52 20.26
N VAL A 516 -7.34 -4.55 21.25
CA VAL A 516 -8.66 -3.89 21.17
C VAL A 516 -8.52 -2.36 21.12
N GLU A 517 -7.62 -1.79 21.92
CA GLU A 517 -7.36 -0.35 21.95
C GLU A 517 -6.71 0.13 20.64
N PHE A 518 -5.77 -0.66 20.11
CA PHE A 518 -5.18 -0.46 18.78
C PHE A 518 -6.27 -0.38 17.70
N ASN A 519 -7.19 -1.36 17.66
CA ASN A 519 -8.30 -1.36 16.71
C ASN A 519 -9.22 -0.15 16.86
N ALA A 520 -9.64 0.16 18.09
CA ALA A 520 -10.51 1.31 18.34
C ALA A 520 -9.88 2.63 17.86
N THR A 521 -8.57 2.77 18.07
CA THR A 521 -7.80 3.95 17.65
C THR A 521 -7.75 4.07 16.12
N GLN A 522 -7.39 2.99 15.43
CA GLN A 522 -7.32 2.97 13.97
C GLN A 522 -8.70 3.18 13.32
N ILE A 523 -9.75 2.55 13.83
CA ILE A 523 -11.11 2.69 13.32
C ILE A 523 -11.62 4.13 13.50
N ALA A 524 -11.39 4.76 14.65
CA ALA A 524 -11.82 6.15 14.87
C ALA A 524 -11.16 7.12 13.87
N LEU A 525 -9.87 6.91 13.58
CA LEU A 525 -9.17 7.71 12.59
C LEU A 525 -9.65 7.41 11.16
N PHE A 526 -9.85 6.14 10.82
CA PHE A 526 -10.45 5.71 9.55
C PHE A 526 -11.78 6.41 9.32
N GLU A 527 -12.70 6.37 10.28
CA GLU A 527 -14.04 6.95 10.12
C GLU A 527 -14.03 8.46 9.94
N THR A 528 -13.00 9.14 10.47
CA THR A 528 -12.82 10.58 10.30
C THR A 528 -12.46 10.96 8.85
N HIS A 529 -11.73 10.11 8.14
CA HIS A 529 -11.20 10.41 6.79
C HIS A 529 -11.81 9.58 5.65
N ALA A 530 -12.46 8.46 5.96
CA ALA A 530 -13.09 7.57 4.99
C ALA A 530 -14.61 7.45 5.16
N GLY A 531 -15.17 7.96 6.26
CA GLY A 531 -16.56 7.76 6.66
C GLY A 531 -16.78 6.44 7.41
N ALA A 532 -18.02 6.18 7.82
CA ALA A 532 -18.37 5.05 8.69
C ALA A 532 -17.84 3.71 8.17
N LEU A 533 -17.28 2.91 9.07
CA LEU A 533 -16.84 1.56 8.76
C LEU A 533 -18.07 0.67 8.51
N THR A 534 -18.10 0.00 7.37
CA THR A 534 -19.25 -0.82 6.94
C THR A 534 -19.20 -2.26 7.45
N PHE A 535 -18.10 -2.66 8.08
CA PHE A 535 -17.89 -4.01 8.56
C PHE A 535 -18.56 -4.18 9.93
N PRO A 536 -19.32 -5.27 10.17
CA PRO A 536 -19.81 -5.57 11.50
C PRO A 536 -18.65 -5.78 12.49
N MET A 537 -18.93 -5.59 13.77
CA MET A 537 -17.93 -5.62 14.85
C MET A 537 -18.26 -6.71 15.87
N LEU A 538 -17.27 -7.50 16.27
CA LEU A 538 -17.34 -8.45 17.39
C LEU A 538 -16.14 -8.26 18.31
N HIS A 539 -16.38 -8.11 19.61
CA HIS A 539 -15.33 -8.00 20.63
C HIS A 539 -14.22 -6.95 20.35
N GLY A 540 -14.52 -5.90 19.57
CA GLY A 540 -13.54 -4.87 19.16
C GLY A 540 -12.83 -5.13 17.83
N PHE A 541 -13.25 -6.14 17.06
CA PHE A 541 -12.68 -6.51 15.77
C PHE A 541 -13.73 -6.39 14.66
N PRO A 542 -13.42 -5.69 13.56
CA PRO A 542 -14.24 -5.77 12.35
C PRO A 542 -14.16 -7.19 11.79
N TYR A 543 -15.24 -7.64 11.16
CA TYR A 543 -15.22 -8.92 10.47
C TYR A 543 -16.13 -8.93 9.24
N LEU A 544 -15.92 -9.89 8.35
CA LEU A 544 -16.79 -10.17 7.21
C LEU A 544 -16.99 -11.68 7.09
N ILE A 545 -18.22 -12.14 6.87
CA ILE A 545 -18.52 -13.54 6.53
C ILE A 545 -19.06 -13.57 5.10
N SER A 546 -18.59 -14.51 4.29
CA SER A 546 -19.08 -14.71 2.92
C SER A 546 -19.08 -16.19 2.52
N GLU A 547 -20.05 -16.58 1.70
CA GLU A 547 -20.11 -17.92 1.10
C GLU A 547 -19.25 -17.98 -0.17
N ASP A 548 -18.41 -19.01 -0.31
CA ASP A 548 -17.59 -19.27 -1.49
C ASP A 548 -17.47 -20.78 -1.74
N ALA A 549 -18.15 -21.26 -2.77
CA ALA A 549 -18.20 -22.68 -3.11
C ALA A 549 -16.88 -23.22 -3.72
N ASN A 550 -15.97 -22.34 -4.15
CA ASN A 550 -14.74 -22.72 -4.83
C ASN A 550 -13.55 -22.87 -3.87
N GLN A 551 -13.77 -22.68 -2.56
CA GLN A 551 -12.73 -22.85 -1.54
C GLN A 551 -12.28 -24.31 -1.44
N LEU A 552 -10.97 -24.51 -1.22
CA LEU A 552 -10.40 -25.85 -1.01
C LEU A 552 -10.80 -26.45 0.35
N ALA A 553 -11.06 -25.60 1.34
CA ALA A 553 -11.52 -25.98 2.68
C ALA A 553 -12.99 -25.59 2.88
N PRO A 554 -13.74 -26.33 3.71
CA PRO A 554 -15.07 -25.93 4.15
C PRO A 554 -15.13 -24.56 4.83
N LEU A 555 -14.12 -24.24 5.65
CA LEU A 555 -13.95 -22.93 6.29
C LEU A 555 -12.56 -22.36 5.96
N MET A 556 -12.49 -21.08 5.63
CA MET A 556 -11.24 -20.33 5.50
C MET A 556 -11.31 -19.04 6.31
N LEU A 557 -10.48 -18.92 7.34
CA LEU A 557 -10.30 -17.71 8.13
C LEU A 557 -9.09 -16.94 7.60
N ILE A 558 -9.31 -15.72 7.15
CA ILE A 558 -8.30 -14.78 6.65
C ILE A 558 -8.14 -13.66 7.68
N THR A 559 -6.91 -13.27 7.99
CA THR A 559 -6.59 -12.22 8.96
C THR A 559 -6.05 -11.00 8.24
N GLU A 560 -6.48 -9.78 8.55
CA GLU A 560 -6.00 -8.58 7.85
C GLU A 560 -5.42 -7.60 8.88
N TYR A 561 -4.09 -7.65 9.09
CA TYR A 561 -3.36 -6.73 9.98
C TYR A 561 -2.65 -5.63 9.19
N PRO A 562 -2.72 -4.35 9.58
CA PRO A 562 -1.95 -3.29 8.93
C PRO A 562 -0.45 -3.47 9.22
N ASP A 563 0.25 -4.29 8.44
CA ASP A 563 1.58 -4.83 8.77
C ASP A 563 2.67 -4.57 7.73
N GLU A 564 2.29 -4.12 6.53
CA GLU A 564 3.23 -3.70 5.51
C GLU A 564 4.10 -2.60 6.13
N THR A 565 5.43 -2.66 6.01
CA THR A 565 6.44 -1.72 6.56
C THR A 565 6.76 -1.79 8.06
N LEU A 566 5.98 -2.53 8.86
CA LEU A 566 6.20 -2.55 10.30
C LEU A 566 7.56 -3.14 10.71
N THR A 567 8.19 -2.47 11.67
CA THR A 567 9.39 -2.95 12.37
C THR A 567 9.29 -2.66 13.87
N GLY A 568 10.19 -3.21 14.68
CA GLY A 568 10.24 -2.96 16.13
C GLY A 568 9.04 -3.54 16.89
N ALA A 569 8.59 -2.82 17.91
CA ALA A 569 7.47 -3.25 18.76
C ALA A 569 6.12 -3.42 18.01
N PRO A 570 5.75 -2.54 17.06
CA PRO A 570 4.57 -2.76 16.21
C PRO A 570 4.60 -4.10 15.47
N PHE A 571 5.75 -4.47 14.88
CA PHE A 571 5.89 -5.77 14.21
C PHE A 571 5.73 -6.95 15.18
N VAL A 572 6.24 -6.83 16.41
CA VAL A 572 6.04 -7.83 17.47
C VAL A 572 4.57 -7.98 17.86
N GLN A 573 3.85 -6.86 17.97
CA GLN A 573 2.41 -6.88 18.23
C GLN A 573 1.65 -7.56 17.08
N ALA A 574 2.00 -7.24 15.82
CA ALA A 574 1.41 -7.83 14.63
C ALA A 574 1.57 -9.36 14.63
N HIS A 575 2.79 -9.87 14.70
CA HIS A 575 3.01 -11.32 14.69
C HIS A 575 2.55 -12.03 15.98
N THR A 576 2.20 -11.27 17.04
CA THR A 576 1.51 -11.79 18.23
C THR A 576 0.01 -11.93 18.00
N ALA A 577 -0.64 -10.95 17.38
CA ALA A 577 -2.03 -11.06 16.96
C ALA A 577 -2.23 -12.20 15.95
N GLN A 578 -1.32 -12.33 14.98
CA GLN A 578 -1.33 -13.42 14.00
C GLN A 578 -1.23 -14.80 14.67
N MET A 579 -0.26 -14.99 15.58
CA MET A 579 -0.09 -16.24 16.33
C MET A 579 -1.33 -16.55 17.18
N ALA A 580 -1.85 -15.56 17.90
CA ALA A 580 -3.03 -15.72 18.74
C ALA A 580 -4.26 -16.12 17.92
N THR A 581 -4.43 -15.56 16.71
CA THR A 581 -5.52 -15.93 15.79
C THR A 581 -5.44 -17.41 15.42
N VAL A 582 -4.27 -17.91 15.02
CA VAL A 582 -4.11 -19.33 14.64
C VAL A 582 -4.42 -20.25 15.81
N VAL A 583 -3.88 -19.97 17.00
CA VAL A 583 -4.11 -20.79 18.19
C VAL A 583 -5.59 -20.77 18.60
N ALA A 584 -6.23 -19.60 18.59
CA ALA A 584 -7.65 -19.45 18.90
C ALA A 584 -8.53 -20.18 17.88
N ALA A 585 -8.25 -20.03 16.58
CA ALA A 585 -9.00 -20.66 15.51
C ALA A 585 -8.87 -22.17 15.55
N TYR A 586 -7.65 -22.68 15.80
CA TYR A 586 -7.41 -24.11 15.99
C TYR A 586 -8.29 -24.66 17.13
N HIS A 587 -8.24 -24.04 18.32
CA HIS A 587 -9.02 -24.49 19.47
C HIS A 587 -10.53 -24.40 19.25
N ALA A 588 -11.02 -23.27 18.71
CA ALA A 588 -12.43 -23.09 18.41
C ALA A 588 -12.92 -24.14 17.42
N PHE A 589 -12.14 -24.41 16.36
CA PHE A 589 -12.47 -25.43 15.37
C PHE A 589 -12.61 -26.82 16.00
N GLN A 590 -11.77 -27.18 16.97
CA GLN A 590 -11.88 -28.46 17.69
C GLN A 590 -13.15 -28.59 18.55
N THR A 591 -13.90 -27.52 18.78
CA THR A 591 -15.14 -27.53 19.58
C THR A 591 -16.42 -27.32 18.77
N LEU A 592 -16.31 -27.01 17.47
CA LEU A 592 -17.50 -26.77 16.64
C LEU A 592 -18.37 -28.03 16.55
N PRO A 593 -19.71 -27.88 16.69
CA PRO A 593 -20.66 -28.96 16.45
C PRO A 593 -20.81 -29.12 14.94
N LEU A 594 -19.99 -30.00 14.36
CA LEU A 594 -20.10 -30.36 12.95
C LEU A 594 -20.91 -31.65 12.86
N ASP A 595 -21.91 -31.67 11.98
CA ASP A 595 -22.68 -32.88 11.70
C ASP A 595 -21.73 -33.96 11.17
N SER A 596 -21.59 -35.05 11.93
CA SER A 596 -20.72 -36.19 11.64
C SER A 596 -21.28 -37.13 10.59
#